data_AF-A0A4Z0PG39-F1
#
_entry.id   AF-A0A4Z0PG39-F1
#
_cell.length_a   1.000
_cell.length_b   1.000
_cell.length_c   1.000
_cell.angle_alpha   90.00
_cell.angle_beta   90.00
_cell.angle_gamma   90.00
#
_symmetry.space_group_name_H-M   'P 1'
#
loop_
_entity.id
_entity.type
_entity.pdbx_description
1 polymer ?
#
loop_
_entity_poly.entity_id
_entity_poly.type
_entity_poly.pdbx_seq_one_letter_code
_entity_poly.pdbx_strand_id
1 'polypeptide(L)' 'MLVYWLDIVGTAVFAISGVLLAGKLRMDPFGVLVLGVVTAVGGG' A
#
# COMPACT_ATOMS: atom_id res chain seq x y z
N MET A 1 -17.89 5.80 -12.95
CA MET A 1 -16.75 5.50 -13.84
C MET A 1 -15.45 6.16 -13.36
N LEU A 2 -15.41 7.49 -13.18
CA LEU A 2 -14.18 8.20 -12.76
C LEU A 2 -13.67 7.79 -11.36
N VAL A 3 -14.59 7.61 -10.40
CA VAL A 3 -14.24 7.22 -9.02
C VAL A 3 -13.57 5.84 -8.97
N TYR A 4 -14.00 4.89 -9.80
CA TYR A 4 -13.42 3.53 -9.83
C TYR A 4 -11.95 3.53 -10.28
N TRP A 5 -11.62 4.38 -11.26
CA TRP A 5 -10.24 4.58 -11.68
C TRP A 5 -9.39 5.27 -10.61
N LEU A 6 -9.98 6.24 -9.91
CA LEU A 6 -9.30 6.94 -8.82
C LEU A 6 -9.05 6.03 -7.61
N ASP A 7 -9.99 5.11 -7.32
CA ASP A 7 -9.90 4.11 -6.27
C ASP A 7 -8.74 3.14 -6.54
N ILE A 8 -8.69 2.54 -7.75
CA ILE A 8 -7.59 1.66 -8.18
C ILE A 8 -6.22 2.36 -8.08
N VAL A 9 -6.14 3.61 -8.56
CA VAL A 9 -4.89 4.38 -8.52
C VAL A 9 -4.52 4.74 -7.08
N GLY A 10 -5.49 5.13 -6.26
CA GLY A 10 -5.29 5.45 -4.84
C GLY A 10 -4.78 4.24 -4.05
N THR A 11 -5.44 3.09 -4.17
CA THR A 11 -5.02 1.85 -3.53
C THR A 11 -3.63 1.42 -4.01
N ALA A 12 -3.32 1.54 -5.30
CA ALA A 12 -1.98 1.22 -5.83
C ALA A 12 -0.88 2.12 -5.24
N VAL A 13 -1.13 3.43 -5.17
CA VAL A 13 -0.18 4.40 -4.60
C VAL A 13 0.03 4.14 -3.10
N PHE A 14 -1.04 3.86 -2.35
CA PHE A 14 -0.93 3.52 -0.93
C PHE A 14 -0.21 2.19 -0.69
N ALA A 15 -0.47 1.17 -1.50
CA ALA A 15 0.24 -0.11 -1.42
C ALA A 15 1.74 0.06 -1.66
N ILE A 16 2.12 0.82 -2.70
CA ILE A 16 3.53 1.11 -3.03
C ILE A 16 4.18 1.89 -1.89
N SER A 17 3.51 2.89 -1.34
CA SER A 17 4.03 3.69 -0.23
C SER A 17 4.26 2.84 1.03
N GLY A 18 3.34 1.94 1.34
CA GLY A 18 3.47 0.99 2.46
C GLY A 18 4.61 0.00 2.28
N VAL A 19 4.78 -0.57 1.08
CA VAL A 19 5.91 -1.45 0.76
C VAL A 19 7.25 -0.72 0.82
N LEU A 20 7.31 0.52 0.31
CA LEU A 20 8.52 1.34 0.33
C LEU A 20 8.94 1.71 1.75
N LEU A 21 7.95 2.04 2.61
CA LEU A 21 8.18 2.31 4.03
C LEU A 21 8.66 1.06 4.77
N ALA A 22 8.06 -0.11 4.52
CA ALA A 22 8.49 -1.37 5.11
C ALA A 22 9.91 -1.77 4.68
N GLY A 23 10.27 -1.52 3.42
CA GLY A 23 11.64 -1.69 2.92
C GLY A 23 12.64 -0.77 3.62
N LYS A 24 12.26 0.49 3.90
CA LYS A 24 13.09 1.41 4.71
C LYS A 24 13.23 0.96 6.16
N LEU A 25 12.20 0.33 6.71
CA LEU A 25 12.20 -0.23 8.07
C LEU A 25 12.95 -1.57 8.18
N ARG A 26 13.52 -2.09 7.08
CA ARG A 26 14.15 -3.42 7.01
C ARG A 26 13.25 -4.52 7.57
N MET A 27 11.94 -4.44 7.31
CA MET A 27 11.00 -5.48 7.69
C MET A 27 11.18 -6.71 6.79
N ASP A 28 10.94 -7.89 7.36
CA ASP A 28 10.87 -9.13 6.59
C ASP A 28 9.84 -9.05 5.46
N PRO A 29 9.96 -9.87 4.40
CA PRO A 29 9.03 -9.90 3.27
C PRO A 29 7.56 -10.02 3.70
N PHE A 30 7.33 -10.74 4.81
CA PHE A 30 6.01 -10.86 5.42
C PHE A 30 5.50 -9.54 6.02
N GLY A 31 6.35 -8.82 6.74
CA GLY A 31 6.04 -7.50 7.28
C GLY A 31 5.82 -6.46 6.18
N VAL A 32 6.59 -6.55 5.09
CA VAL A 32 6.40 -5.72 3.89
C VAL A 32 5.04 -5.94 3.24
N LEU A 33 4.62 -7.21 3.12
CA LEU A 33 3.31 -7.56 2.57
C LEU A 33 2.18 -7.04 3.47
N VAL A 34 2.28 -7.28 4.79
CA VAL A 34 1.27 -6.84 5.76
C VAL A 34 1.17 -5.32 5.81
N LEU A 35 2.29 -4.60 5.88
CA LEU A 35 2.29 -3.14 5.93
C LEU A 35 1.75 -2.53 4.63
N GLY A 36 2.10 -3.11 3.48
CA GLY A 36 1.55 -2.70 2.18
C GLY A 36 0.03 -2.87 2.12
N VAL A 37 -0.49 -4.02 2.56
CA VAL A 37 -1.94 -4.31 2.59
C VAL A 37 -2.66 -3.41 3.59
N VAL A 38 -2.15 -3.27 4.82
CA VAL A 38 -2.75 -2.40 5.84
C VAL A 38 -2.75 -0.94 5.41
N THR A 39 -1.69 -0.47 4.73
CA THR A 39 -1.64 0.91 4.22
C THR A 39 -2.63 1.12 3.08
N ALA A 40 -2.76 0.15 2.18
CA ALA A 40 -3.73 0.20 1.08
C ALA A 40 -5.19 0.13 1.56
N VAL A 41 -5.48 -0.71 2.57
CA VAL A 41 -6.83 -0.92 3.13
C VAL A 41 -7.20 0.14 4.18
N GLY A 42 -6.22 0.66 4.92
CA GLY A 42 -6.44 1.69 5.94
C GLY A 42 -6.35 3.13 5.41
N GLY A 43 -5.75 3.32 4.23
CA GLY A 43 -5.62 4.64 3.57
C GLY A 43 -6.62 4.88 2.43
N GLY A 44 -7.16 3.82 1.82
CA GLY A 44 -8.35 3.89 0.96
C GLY A 44 -9.60 4.08 1.81
#